data_AF-G4YEE4-F1
#
_entry.id   AF-G4YEE4-F1
#
_cell.length_a   1.000
_cell.length_b   1.000
_cell.length_c   1.000
_cell.angle_alpha   90.00
_cell.angle_beta   90.00
_cell.angle_gamma   90.00
#
_symmetry.space_group_name_H-M   'P 1'
#
loop_
_entity.id
_entity.type
_entity.pdbx_description
1 polymer ?
#
loop_
_entity_poly.entity_id
_entity_poly.type
_entity_poly.pdbx_seq_one_letter_code
_entity_poly.pdbx_strand_id
1 'polypeptide(L)'
;LLVSLLVFVGVYVAVELTKNRHYIQTESDLKLFNPLFEAQAPPETLFPYTDEQKTFLPPMLIAPGIVGSRPIPTNNWWGKMIAATQEAGVQPIWANPYSLQPMLTSAPYGLTVSYPYPTRVFGGGLSENGIAKKFYRHGHVPDFTFSAVEFTAPPVFEVFDWDDLSVQVRFKARSGPSNESSFEATLASGMAFVTAKYSSLTPRLDTVYAILKVNG
;
A
#
# COMPACT_ATOMS: atom_id res chain seq x y z
N LEU A 1 55.49 22.49 2.95
CA LEU A 1 54.20 21.87 2.60
C LEU A 1 53.50 21.20 3.79
N LEU A 2 54.18 20.39 4.61
CA LEU A 2 53.54 19.66 5.73
C LEU A 2 52.86 20.55 6.80
N VAL A 3 53.45 21.72 7.11
CA VAL A 3 52.93 22.62 8.15
C VAL A 3 51.62 23.30 7.75
N SER A 4 51.41 23.54 6.44
CA SER A 4 50.20 24.20 5.94
C SER A 4 48.99 23.25 5.87
N LEU A 5 49.25 21.95 5.65
CA LEU A 5 48.22 20.90 5.66
C LEU A 5 47.66 20.68 7.07
N LEU A 6 48.51 20.72 8.09
CA LEU A 6 48.11 20.53 9.49
C LEU A 6 47.23 21.68 10.01
N VAL A 7 47.46 22.91 9.55
CA VAL A 7 46.62 24.06 9.90
C VAL A 7 45.24 23.96 9.23
N PHE A 8 45.16 23.53 7.98
CA PHE A 8 43.89 23.34 7.28
C PHE A 8 43.03 22.23 7.91
N VAL A 9 43.65 21.10 8.30
CA VAL A 9 42.95 20.01 8.98
C VAL A 9 42.53 20.43 10.40
N GLY A 10 43.38 21.15 11.13
CA GLY A 10 43.06 21.65 12.47
C GLY A 10 41.90 22.65 12.49
N VAL A 11 41.82 23.54 11.50
CA VAL A 11 40.72 24.50 11.36
C VAL A 11 39.41 23.82 10.92
N TYR A 12 39.47 22.86 10.00
CA TYR A 12 38.27 22.12 9.56
C TYR A 12 37.67 21.29 10.72
N VAL A 13 38.51 20.60 11.49
CA VAL A 13 38.07 19.82 12.66
C VAL A 13 37.51 20.73 13.77
N ALA A 14 38.09 21.92 13.99
CA ALA A 14 37.57 22.87 14.97
C ALA A 14 36.24 23.50 14.55
N VAL A 15 36.01 23.75 13.26
CA VAL A 15 34.73 24.25 12.72
C VAL A 15 33.63 23.19 12.77
N GLU A 16 33.97 21.91 12.57
CA GLU A 16 33.02 20.80 12.73
C GLU A 16 32.59 20.60 14.20
N LEU A 17 33.50 20.87 15.15
CA LEU A 17 33.27 20.74 16.60
C LEU A 17 32.54 21.93 17.24
N THR A 18 32.52 23.10 16.59
CA THR A 18 31.85 24.32 17.08
C THR A 18 30.49 24.58 16.45
N LYS A 19 30.00 23.70 15.56
CA LYS A 19 28.55 23.62 15.34
C LYS A 19 27.93 23.21 16.66
N ASN A 20 27.36 24.18 17.36
CA ASN A 20 26.38 23.98 18.41
C ASN A 20 25.32 23.03 17.85
N ARG A 21 25.53 21.72 18.05
CA ARG A 21 24.46 20.74 17.91
C ARG A 21 23.51 21.14 19.01
N HIS A 22 22.46 21.86 18.63
CA HIS A 22 21.26 21.91 19.44
C HIS A 22 20.85 20.44 19.62
N TYR A 23 21.26 19.87 20.76
CA TYR A 23 20.65 18.67 21.27
C TYR A 23 19.22 19.09 21.60
N ILE A 24 18.34 18.86 20.63
CA ILE A 24 16.93 18.74 20.94
C ILE A 24 16.88 17.56 21.88
N GLN A 25 16.57 17.84 23.14
CA GLN A 25 16.29 16.80 24.12
C GLN A 25 15.16 15.96 23.50
N THR A 26 15.48 14.78 23.00
CA THR A 26 14.47 13.82 22.56
C THR A 26 13.65 13.50 23.80
N GLU A 27 12.51 14.17 23.97
CA GLU A 27 11.47 13.64 24.83
C GLU A 27 11.20 12.24 24.27
N SER A 28 11.66 11.21 24.98
CA SER A 28 11.40 9.80 24.66
C SER A 28 9.93 9.44 24.80
N ASP A 29 9.13 10.39 25.27
CA ASP A 29 7.72 10.28 25.49
C ASP A 29 7.03 10.78 24.22
N LEU A 30 6.47 9.85 23.46
CA LEU A 30 5.67 10.10 22.26
C LEU A 30 4.33 10.76 22.64
N LYS A 31 4.38 11.89 23.34
CA LYS A 31 3.21 12.61 23.88
C LYS A 31 2.18 12.96 22.83
N LEU A 32 2.60 13.09 21.56
CA LEU A 32 1.71 13.34 20.42
C LEU A 32 0.80 12.15 20.08
N PHE A 33 1.20 10.93 20.46
CA PHE A 33 0.42 9.71 20.28
C PHE A 33 -0.33 9.29 21.56
N ASN A 34 -0.19 10.05 22.65
CA ASN A 34 -1.08 9.88 23.80
C ASN A 34 -2.51 10.21 23.35
N PRO A 35 -3.53 9.52 23.89
CA PRO A 35 -4.92 9.84 23.61
C PRO A 35 -5.15 11.33 23.88
N LEU A 36 -5.43 12.11 22.83
CA LEU A 36 -5.47 13.57 22.91
C LEU A 36 -6.53 14.09 23.90
N PHE A 37 -7.49 13.25 24.31
CA PHE A 37 -8.66 13.65 25.10
C PHE A 37 -9.25 12.51 25.94
N GLU A 38 -8.48 11.78 26.76
CA GLU A 38 -9.01 10.72 27.65
C GLU A 38 -10.14 9.87 27.00
N ALA A 39 -9.98 9.48 25.72
CA ALA A 39 -11.09 9.24 24.79
C ALA A 39 -12.25 8.44 25.40
N GLN A 40 -13.27 9.14 25.89
CA GLN A 40 -14.46 8.54 26.50
C GLN A 40 -15.39 8.07 25.38
N ALA A 41 -16.16 7.01 25.64
CA ALA A 41 -17.17 6.54 24.70
C ALA A 41 -18.17 7.68 24.41
N PRO A 42 -18.65 7.82 23.15
CA PRO A 42 -19.68 8.79 22.82
C PRO A 42 -20.93 8.61 23.70
N PRO A 43 -21.60 9.68 24.16
CA PRO A 43 -22.80 9.55 24.98
C PRO A 43 -23.92 8.85 24.20
N GLU A 44 -24.41 7.71 24.72
CA GLU A 44 -25.48 6.92 24.09
C GLU A 44 -26.79 7.70 23.93
N THR A 45 -27.00 8.74 24.73
CA THR A 45 -28.17 9.63 24.65
C THR A 45 -28.18 10.54 23.43
N LEU A 46 -27.00 10.87 22.89
CA LEU A 46 -26.83 11.70 21.69
C LEU A 46 -26.52 10.86 20.46
N PHE A 47 -25.80 9.74 20.65
CA PHE A 47 -25.38 8.83 19.60
C PHE A 47 -25.77 7.40 20.00
N PRO A 48 -27.02 6.99 19.72
CA PRO A 48 -27.44 5.62 19.94
C PRO A 48 -26.52 4.65 19.18
N TYR A 49 -26.15 3.55 19.85
CA TYR A 49 -25.37 2.50 19.21
C TYR A 49 -26.16 1.85 18.05
N THR A 50 -25.47 1.63 16.94
CA THR A 50 -25.98 0.97 15.73
C THR A 50 -24.92 0.04 15.16
N ASP A 51 -25.34 -1.09 14.60
CA ASP A 51 -24.50 -1.99 13.82
C ASP A 51 -25.09 -2.36 12.45
N GLU A 52 -26.12 -1.65 12.00
CA GLU A 52 -26.81 -1.83 10.73
C GLU A 52 -25.88 -1.61 9.52
N GLN A 53 -24.73 -0.94 9.71
CA GLN A 53 -23.68 -0.87 8.70
C GLN A 53 -23.16 -2.27 8.28
N LYS A 54 -23.26 -3.27 9.18
CA LYS A 54 -22.89 -4.67 8.88
C LYS A 54 -23.73 -5.27 7.75
N THR A 55 -24.95 -4.78 7.52
CA THR A 55 -25.83 -5.30 6.46
C THR A 55 -25.92 -4.33 5.28
N PHE A 56 -25.78 -3.02 5.52
CA PHE A 56 -25.89 -2.01 4.46
C PHE A 56 -24.70 -2.01 3.49
N LEU A 57 -23.48 -1.88 4.01
CA LEU A 57 -22.23 -1.85 3.22
C LEU A 57 -21.09 -2.49 4.03
N PRO A 58 -21.16 -3.81 4.28
CA PRO A 58 -20.10 -4.48 5.01
C PRO A 58 -18.79 -4.40 4.22
N PRO A 59 -17.65 -4.25 4.90
CA PRO A 59 -16.35 -4.39 4.26
C PRO A 59 -16.23 -5.81 3.70
N MET A 60 -15.93 -5.89 2.42
CA MET A 60 -15.75 -7.14 1.70
C MET A 60 -14.28 -7.54 1.66
N LEU A 61 -14.00 -8.80 1.31
CA LEU A 61 -12.64 -9.28 1.06
C LEU A 61 -11.71 -9.05 2.28
N ILE A 62 -12.26 -9.11 3.50
CA ILE A 62 -11.51 -9.16 4.75
C ILE A 62 -11.50 -10.59 5.26
N ALA A 63 -10.37 -11.01 5.82
CA ALA A 63 -10.26 -12.35 6.39
C ALA A 63 -11.28 -12.59 7.52
N PRO A 64 -11.84 -13.81 7.62
CA PRO A 64 -12.76 -14.16 8.70
C PRO A 64 -12.16 -13.91 10.09
N GLY A 65 -12.99 -13.45 11.03
CA GLY A 65 -12.59 -13.21 12.42
C GLY A 65 -11.95 -11.85 12.72
N ILE A 66 -11.71 -11.01 11.71
CA ILE A 66 -11.16 -9.66 11.90
C ILE A 66 -12.25 -8.61 12.06
N VAL A 67 -13.37 -8.76 11.36
CA VAL A 67 -14.49 -7.81 11.45
C VAL A 67 -15.03 -7.82 12.88
N GLY A 68 -14.94 -6.67 13.56
CA GLY A 68 -15.36 -6.49 14.95
C GLY A 68 -14.27 -6.78 15.98
N SER A 69 -13.09 -7.32 15.61
CA SER A 69 -11.96 -7.49 16.55
C SER A 69 -11.12 -6.23 16.69
N ARG A 70 -11.09 -5.38 15.66
CA ARG A 70 -10.46 -4.05 15.68
C ARG A 70 -11.10 -3.10 14.67
N PRO A 71 -10.89 -1.78 14.81
CA PRO A 71 -11.38 -0.80 13.84
C PRO A 71 -10.80 -1.01 12.44
N ILE A 72 -11.66 -0.91 11.42
CA ILE A 72 -11.29 -0.92 10.00
C ILE A 72 -11.28 0.53 9.52
N PRO A 73 -10.17 1.04 8.97
CA PRO A 73 -10.10 2.44 8.57
C PRO A 73 -10.90 2.69 7.27
N THR A 74 -11.79 3.66 7.29
CA THR A 74 -12.73 3.95 6.18
C THR A 74 -12.16 4.87 5.10
N ASN A 75 -11.13 5.65 5.43
CA ASN A 75 -10.54 6.66 4.54
C ASN A 75 -9.06 6.38 4.24
N ASN A 76 -8.61 5.14 4.39
CA ASN A 76 -7.22 4.76 4.14
C ASN A 76 -6.95 4.56 2.64
N TRP A 77 -5.69 4.71 2.22
CA TRP A 77 -5.27 4.67 0.81
C TRP A 77 -5.55 3.32 0.12
N TRP A 78 -5.68 2.24 0.90
CA TRP A 78 -5.98 0.89 0.44
C TRP A 78 -7.47 0.50 0.54
N GLY A 79 -8.35 1.38 1.03
CA GLY A 79 -9.76 1.05 1.32
C GLY A 79 -10.55 0.48 0.12
N LYS A 80 -10.12 0.76 -1.11
CA LYS A 80 -10.70 0.15 -2.33
C LYS A 80 -10.57 -1.38 -2.38
N MET A 81 -9.60 -1.97 -1.68
CA MET A 81 -9.44 -3.43 -1.59
C MET A 81 -10.58 -4.11 -0.84
N ILE A 82 -11.24 -3.39 0.08
CA ILE A 82 -12.33 -3.92 0.91
C ILE A 82 -13.70 -3.34 0.56
N ALA A 83 -13.77 -2.44 -0.41
CA ALA A 83 -15.01 -1.82 -0.88
C ALA A 83 -15.53 -2.44 -2.19
N ALA A 84 -14.80 -3.42 -2.76
CA ALA A 84 -15.11 -4.01 -4.05
C ALA A 84 -15.92 -5.31 -3.93
N THR A 85 -16.76 -5.56 -4.92
CA THR A 85 -17.38 -6.87 -5.14
C THR A 85 -16.53 -7.70 -6.10
N GLN A 86 -16.63 -9.03 -6.06
CA GLN A 86 -15.92 -9.90 -7.02
C GLN A 86 -16.33 -9.62 -8.47
N GLU A 87 -17.57 -9.17 -8.69
CA GLU A 87 -18.12 -8.86 -10.01
C GLU A 87 -17.62 -7.53 -10.56
N ALA A 88 -17.56 -6.49 -9.72
CA ALA A 88 -17.10 -5.16 -10.13
C ALA A 88 -15.57 -5.05 -10.27
N GLY A 89 -14.84 -6.02 -9.71
CA GLY A 89 -13.39 -6.03 -9.64
C GLY A 89 -12.86 -5.03 -8.62
N VAL A 90 -11.68 -5.33 -8.08
CA VAL A 90 -11.00 -4.43 -7.14
C VAL A 90 -10.42 -3.27 -7.93
N GLN A 91 -10.71 -2.03 -7.56
CA GLN A 91 -10.07 -0.86 -8.16
C GLN A 91 -8.61 -0.77 -7.68
N PRO A 92 -7.69 -0.20 -8.49
CA PRO A 92 -6.30 -0.06 -8.05
C PRO A 92 -6.21 0.71 -6.73
N ILE A 93 -5.07 0.59 -6.03
CA ILE A 93 -4.66 1.40 -4.89
C ILE A 93 -3.28 2.02 -5.15
N TRP A 94 -2.92 3.07 -4.41
CA TRP A 94 -1.71 3.87 -4.67
C TRP A 94 -0.82 3.88 -3.44
N ALA A 95 0.10 2.93 -3.36
CA ALA A 95 1.11 2.88 -2.31
C ALA A 95 2.22 3.93 -2.54
N ASN A 96 2.44 4.30 -3.81
CA ASN A 96 3.57 5.11 -4.27
C ASN A 96 4.94 4.44 -3.98
N PRO A 97 5.85 4.32 -4.95
CA PRO A 97 5.72 4.76 -6.35
C PRO A 97 4.79 3.86 -7.18
N TYR A 98 4.33 2.74 -6.61
CA TYR A 98 3.51 1.76 -7.31
C TYR A 98 2.02 2.01 -7.14
N SER A 99 1.26 1.64 -8.18
CA SER A 99 -0.15 1.29 -8.03
C SER A 99 -0.34 -0.21 -8.11
N LEU A 100 -1.27 -0.72 -7.32
CA LEU A 100 -1.45 -2.15 -7.06
C LEU A 100 -2.92 -2.52 -7.23
N GLN A 101 -3.22 -3.66 -7.84
CA GLN A 101 -4.60 -4.08 -8.03
C GLN A 101 -4.72 -5.61 -7.92
N PRO A 102 -5.59 -6.14 -7.04
CA PRO A 102 -6.00 -7.53 -7.11
C PRO A 102 -6.77 -7.78 -8.40
N MET A 103 -6.21 -8.59 -9.30
CA MET A 103 -6.84 -9.03 -10.53
C MET A 103 -7.62 -10.32 -10.26
N LEU A 104 -8.93 -10.18 -10.05
CA LEU A 104 -9.84 -11.30 -9.71
C LEU A 104 -10.85 -11.60 -10.83
N THR A 105 -11.01 -10.71 -11.80
CA THR A 105 -12.04 -10.81 -12.84
C THR A 105 -11.54 -11.46 -14.13
N SER A 106 -10.23 -11.39 -14.42
CA SER A 106 -9.63 -11.96 -15.63
C SER A 106 -8.22 -12.48 -15.37
N ALA A 107 -7.83 -13.57 -16.03
CA ALA A 107 -6.45 -14.05 -15.97
C ALA A 107 -5.48 -13.05 -16.64
N PRO A 108 -4.21 -12.95 -16.19
CA PRO A 108 -3.62 -13.66 -15.07
C PRO A 108 -4.16 -13.16 -13.72
N TYR A 109 -4.65 -14.08 -12.89
CA TYR A 109 -5.19 -13.74 -11.57
C TYR A 109 -4.05 -13.50 -10.58
N GLY A 110 -4.21 -12.55 -9.66
CA GLY A 110 -3.20 -12.28 -8.64
C GLY A 110 -3.07 -10.80 -8.31
N LEU A 111 -1.87 -10.35 -7.97
CA LEU A 111 -1.58 -8.96 -7.63
C LEU A 111 -0.82 -8.30 -8.78
N THR A 112 -1.47 -7.36 -9.46
CA THR A 112 -0.84 -6.55 -10.50
C THR A 112 -0.12 -5.37 -9.87
N VAL A 113 1.03 -5.03 -10.44
CA VAL A 113 1.90 -3.93 -10.04
C VAL A 113 2.14 -3.06 -11.25
N SER A 114 1.97 -1.76 -11.08
CA SER A 114 2.24 -0.75 -12.09
C SER A 114 3.13 0.33 -11.52
N TYR A 115 4.14 0.77 -12.26
CA TYR A 115 4.83 2.02 -12.02
C TYR A 115 4.27 3.08 -12.97
N PRO A 116 3.33 3.94 -12.53
CA PRO A 116 2.52 4.75 -13.45
C PRO A 116 3.28 5.90 -14.13
N TYR A 117 4.59 6.03 -13.90
CA TYR A 117 5.40 7.11 -14.47
C TYR A 117 5.22 7.27 -16.00
N PRO A 118 5.23 6.18 -16.80
CA PRO A 118 5.06 6.26 -18.26
C PRO A 118 3.61 6.50 -18.68
N THR A 119 2.63 6.25 -17.81
CA THR A 119 1.19 6.37 -18.11
C THR A 119 0.60 7.71 -17.66
N ARG A 120 1.45 8.64 -17.20
CA ARG A 120 1.04 9.98 -16.79
C ARG A 120 0.58 10.80 -17.98
N VAL A 121 -0.61 11.36 -17.86
CA VAL A 121 -1.23 12.25 -18.83
C VAL A 121 -1.50 13.57 -18.12
N PHE A 122 -0.88 14.63 -18.63
CA PHE A 122 -1.23 15.99 -18.33
C PHE A 122 -2.11 16.48 -19.47
N GLY A 123 -3.26 17.04 -19.13
CA GLY A 123 -4.21 17.48 -20.13
C GLY A 123 -4.99 18.71 -19.69
N GLY A 124 -5.71 19.26 -20.65
CA GLY A 124 -6.34 20.58 -20.54
C GLY A 124 -5.47 21.68 -21.17
N GLY A 125 -6.14 22.70 -21.71
CA GLY A 125 -5.53 23.93 -22.23
C GLY A 125 -5.41 25.01 -21.14
N LEU A 126 -4.81 26.16 -21.50
CA LEU A 126 -4.44 27.22 -20.55
C LEU A 126 -5.65 27.79 -19.81
N SER A 127 -5.47 28.02 -18.51
CA SER A 127 -6.10 29.17 -17.88
C SER A 127 -5.30 30.41 -18.28
N GLU A 128 -5.63 31.01 -19.42
CA GLU A 128 -5.37 32.44 -19.69
C GLU A 128 -6.69 33.22 -19.78
N ASN A 129 -7.80 32.51 -20.00
CA ASN A 129 -9.14 33.07 -20.23
C ASN A 129 -10.29 32.14 -19.76
N GLY A 130 -10.01 31.15 -18.90
CA GLY A 130 -10.92 30.85 -17.77
C GLY A 130 -12.02 29.77 -17.86
N ILE A 131 -11.99 28.73 -18.71
CA ILE A 131 -13.11 27.74 -18.75
C ILE A 131 -12.71 26.25 -18.68
N ALA A 132 -11.48 25.81 -19.03
CA ALA A 132 -11.07 24.41 -18.89
C ALA A 132 -10.14 24.17 -17.69
N LYS A 133 -10.43 23.15 -16.88
CA LYS A 133 -9.66 22.77 -15.69
C LYS A 133 -8.47 21.89 -16.09
N LYS A 134 -7.24 22.35 -15.83
CA LYS A 134 -6.01 21.55 -15.95
C LYS A 134 -6.17 20.26 -15.14
N PHE A 135 -5.76 19.12 -15.69
CA PHE A 135 -5.81 17.84 -14.97
C PHE A 135 -4.52 17.04 -15.13
N TYR A 136 -4.30 16.20 -14.13
CA TYR A 136 -3.27 15.18 -14.11
C TYR A 136 -3.96 13.84 -13.82
N ARG A 137 -3.62 12.83 -14.60
CA ARG A 137 -4.07 11.46 -14.37
C ARG A 137 -2.98 10.47 -14.74
N HIS A 138 -3.05 9.28 -14.18
CA HIS A 138 -2.26 8.14 -14.61
C HIS A 138 -3.10 6.88 -14.48
N GLY A 139 -2.89 5.97 -15.42
CA GLY A 139 -3.57 4.67 -15.44
C GLY A 139 -2.77 3.61 -14.69
N HIS A 140 -3.49 2.61 -14.17
CA HIS A 140 -2.88 1.35 -13.79
C HIS A 140 -2.72 0.49 -15.04
N VAL A 141 -1.50 0.05 -15.32
CA VAL A 141 -1.18 -0.94 -16.35
C VAL A 141 -0.49 -2.09 -15.64
N PRO A 142 -0.90 -3.36 -15.82
CA PRO A 142 -0.31 -4.48 -15.10
C PRO A 142 1.09 -4.79 -15.65
N ASP A 143 2.07 -3.93 -15.33
CA ASP A 143 3.46 -4.03 -15.77
C ASP A 143 4.05 -5.37 -15.36
N PHE A 144 3.74 -5.81 -14.14
CA PHE A 144 3.98 -7.16 -13.65
C PHE A 144 2.77 -7.66 -12.85
N THR A 145 2.53 -8.97 -12.88
CA THR A 145 1.51 -9.64 -12.07
C THR A 145 2.16 -10.76 -11.28
N PHE A 146 2.09 -10.67 -9.95
CA PHE A 146 2.38 -11.79 -9.07
C PHE A 146 1.20 -12.75 -9.10
N SER A 147 1.41 -13.93 -9.68
CA SER A 147 0.39 -14.97 -9.87
C SER A 147 0.93 -16.33 -9.42
N ALA A 148 0.13 -17.38 -9.59
CA ALA A 148 0.53 -18.76 -9.34
C ALA A 148 0.02 -19.65 -10.48
N VAL A 149 0.75 -20.73 -10.80
CA VAL A 149 0.34 -21.70 -11.84
C VAL A 149 -1.02 -22.32 -11.49
N GLU A 150 -1.30 -22.49 -10.21
CA GLU A 150 -2.53 -23.08 -9.68
C GLU A 150 -3.75 -22.15 -9.79
N PHE A 151 -3.56 -20.86 -10.10
CA PHE A 151 -4.64 -19.89 -10.25
C PHE A 151 -5.29 -20.00 -11.65
N THR A 152 -5.95 -21.13 -11.91
CA THR A 152 -6.70 -21.39 -13.15
C THR A 152 -8.11 -20.77 -13.13
N ALA A 153 -8.57 -20.35 -11.96
CA ALA A 153 -9.82 -19.63 -11.71
C ALA A 153 -9.56 -18.51 -10.68
N PRO A 154 -10.48 -17.54 -10.50
CA PRO A 154 -10.31 -16.46 -9.53
C PRO A 154 -9.96 -17.00 -8.13
N PRO A 155 -8.80 -16.63 -7.54
CA PRO A 155 -8.42 -17.03 -6.20
C PRO A 155 -9.29 -16.35 -5.15
N VAL A 156 -9.27 -16.87 -3.93
CA VAL A 156 -9.83 -16.17 -2.77
C VAL A 156 -8.84 -15.09 -2.35
N PHE A 157 -9.21 -13.83 -2.53
CA PHE A 157 -8.43 -12.69 -2.06
C PHE A 157 -9.01 -12.16 -0.75
N GLU A 158 -8.12 -11.86 0.20
CA GLU A 158 -8.50 -11.24 1.46
C GLU A 158 -7.40 -10.33 2.01
N VAL A 159 -7.82 -9.20 2.59
CA VAL A 159 -7.02 -8.36 3.49
C VAL A 159 -7.07 -9.01 4.87
N PHE A 160 -5.92 -9.38 5.42
CA PHE A 160 -5.85 -10.12 6.68
C PHE A 160 -5.12 -9.37 7.79
N ASP A 161 -4.39 -8.30 7.48
CA ASP A 161 -3.82 -7.44 8.50
C ASP A 161 -3.51 -6.02 7.94
N TRP A 162 -3.31 -5.02 8.80
CA TRP A 162 -2.99 -3.64 8.44
C TRP A 162 -2.46 -2.85 9.65
N ASP A 163 -1.74 -1.78 9.34
CA ASP A 163 -1.34 -0.73 10.27
C ASP A 163 -1.55 0.64 9.61
N ASP A 164 -0.96 1.70 10.17
CA ASP A 164 -1.11 3.08 9.69
C ASP A 164 -0.54 3.28 8.27
N LEU A 165 0.48 2.51 7.89
CA LEU A 165 1.24 2.69 6.65
C LEU A 165 1.21 1.47 5.72
N SER A 166 0.71 0.32 6.20
CA SER A 166 0.72 -0.93 5.46
C SER A 166 -0.62 -1.67 5.47
N VAL A 167 -0.83 -2.49 4.45
CA VAL A 167 -1.90 -3.47 4.36
C VAL A 167 -1.32 -4.81 3.94
N GLN A 168 -1.76 -5.88 4.57
CA GLN A 168 -1.32 -7.25 4.30
C GLN A 168 -2.45 -8.01 3.63
N VAL A 169 -2.13 -8.55 2.47
CA VAL A 169 -3.08 -9.22 1.59
C VAL A 169 -2.63 -10.63 1.28
N ARG A 170 -3.58 -11.54 1.08
CA ARG A 170 -3.28 -12.90 0.64
C ARG A 170 -4.24 -13.39 -0.43
N PHE A 171 -3.70 -14.21 -1.32
CA PHE A 171 -4.41 -14.88 -2.40
C PHE A 171 -4.31 -16.38 -2.16
N LYS A 172 -5.45 -17.05 -2.00
CA LYS A 172 -5.53 -18.49 -1.76
C LYS A 172 -6.09 -19.21 -2.96
N ALA A 173 -5.53 -20.38 -3.29
CA ALA A 173 -6.15 -21.26 -4.26
C ALA A 173 -7.53 -21.72 -3.73
N ARG A 174 -8.58 -21.61 -4.54
CA ARG A 174 -9.94 -22.08 -4.15
C ARG A 174 -10.01 -23.61 -4.10
N SER A 175 -9.15 -24.26 -4.87
CA SER A 175 -8.99 -25.70 -4.96
C SER A 175 -7.51 -25.98 -5.19
N GLY A 176 -6.87 -26.68 -4.24
CA GLY A 176 -5.43 -26.94 -4.24
C GLY A 176 -5.09 -28.07 -3.26
N PRO A 177 -3.81 -28.51 -3.23
CA PRO A 177 -3.38 -29.68 -2.44
C PRO A 177 -3.55 -29.48 -0.92
N SER A 178 -3.64 -28.24 -0.43
CA SER A 178 -4.05 -27.92 0.94
C SER A 178 -4.88 -26.63 1.00
N ASN A 179 -5.70 -26.47 2.04
CA ASN A 179 -6.45 -25.23 2.34
C ASN A 179 -5.54 -24.03 2.72
N GLU A 180 -4.21 -24.23 2.67
CA GLU A 180 -3.17 -23.28 3.04
C GLU A 180 -2.31 -22.84 1.84
N SER A 181 -2.57 -23.35 0.63
CA SER A 181 -1.90 -22.88 -0.59
C SER A 181 -2.24 -21.41 -0.85
N SER A 182 -1.27 -20.52 -0.59
CA SER A 182 -1.45 -19.08 -0.70
C SER A 182 -0.17 -18.36 -1.12
N PHE A 183 -0.32 -17.12 -1.57
CA PHE A 183 0.76 -16.16 -1.45
C PHE A 183 0.29 -14.92 -0.70
N GLU A 184 1.21 -14.31 0.04
CA GLU A 184 0.95 -13.15 0.89
C GLU A 184 1.86 -11.99 0.49
N ALA A 185 1.35 -10.76 0.56
CA ALA A 185 2.12 -9.56 0.28
C ALA A 185 1.81 -8.47 1.33
N THR A 186 2.86 -7.81 1.80
CA THR A 186 2.76 -6.61 2.63
C THR A 186 2.96 -5.39 1.75
N LEU A 187 1.93 -4.57 1.61
CA LEU A 187 1.93 -3.40 0.75
C LEU A 187 2.07 -2.17 1.64
N ALA A 188 3.25 -1.56 1.65
CA ALA A 188 3.53 -0.36 2.43
C ALA A 188 3.55 0.88 1.55
N SER A 189 3.02 1.98 2.06
CA SER A 189 3.16 3.29 1.42
C SER A 189 4.63 3.67 1.32
N GLY A 190 5.11 4.02 0.11
CA GLY A 190 6.51 4.35 -0.14
C GLY A 190 7.45 3.16 -0.35
N MET A 191 6.95 1.92 -0.45
CA MET A 191 7.83 0.75 -0.63
C MET A 191 8.62 0.79 -1.94
N ALA A 192 9.92 0.47 -1.87
CA ALA A 192 10.79 0.38 -3.05
C ALA A 192 10.65 -0.94 -3.81
N PHE A 193 10.11 -1.98 -3.16
CA PHE A 193 9.92 -3.31 -3.74
C PHE A 193 8.55 -3.84 -3.36
N VAL A 194 7.95 -4.62 -4.26
CA VAL A 194 6.78 -5.44 -3.94
C VAL A 194 7.26 -6.85 -3.65
N THR A 195 6.93 -7.35 -2.47
CA THR A 195 7.33 -8.68 -2.01
C THR A 195 6.09 -9.57 -1.93
N ALA A 196 6.19 -10.77 -2.50
CA ALA A 196 5.18 -11.81 -2.38
C ALA A 196 5.83 -13.09 -1.84
N LYS A 197 5.30 -13.61 -0.73
CA LYS A 197 5.75 -14.86 -0.11
C LYS A 197 4.79 -15.97 -0.49
N TYR A 198 5.27 -17.00 -1.17
CA TYR A 198 4.47 -18.14 -1.61
C TYR A 198 4.59 -19.30 -0.63
N SER A 199 3.46 -19.95 -0.38
CA SER A 199 3.32 -21.16 0.44
C SER A 199 2.55 -22.20 -0.37
N SER A 200 3.20 -23.31 -0.72
CA SER A 200 2.57 -24.42 -1.45
C SER A 200 1.85 -23.99 -2.74
N LEU A 201 2.44 -23.02 -3.44
CA LEU A 201 2.04 -22.51 -4.76
C LEU A 201 3.29 -22.37 -5.63
N THR A 202 3.14 -22.57 -6.93
CA THR A 202 4.21 -22.39 -7.91
C THR A 202 4.20 -20.94 -8.40
N PRO A 203 5.20 -20.09 -8.06
CA PRO A 203 5.19 -18.69 -8.46
C PRO A 203 5.15 -18.53 -9.97
N ARG A 204 4.27 -17.63 -10.44
CA ARG A 204 4.17 -17.24 -11.85
C ARG A 204 4.23 -15.72 -11.92
N LEU A 205 5.10 -15.20 -12.78
CA LEU A 205 5.17 -13.77 -13.08
C LEU A 205 4.69 -13.55 -14.51
N ASP A 206 3.65 -12.74 -14.66
CA ASP A 206 3.14 -12.33 -15.97
C ASP A 206 3.38 -10.84 -16.19
N THR A 207 3.52 -10.44 -17.44
CA THR A 207 3.66 -9.05 -17.86
C THR A 207 2.95 -8.84 -19.20
N VAL A 208 2.46 -7.63 -19.45
CA VAL A 208 1.93 -7.24 -20.77
C VAL A 208 3.03 -6.90 -21.78
N TYR A 209 4.29 -6.86 -21.34
CA TYR A 209 5.44 -6.50 -22.17
C TYR A 209 6.24 -7.73 -22.60
N ALA A 210 7.01 -7.61 -23.68
CA ALA A 210 7.96 -8.65 -24.07
C ALA A 210 9.16 -8.67 -23.10
N ILE A 211 9.48 -9.85 -22.55
CA ILE A 211 10.69 -10.04 -21.75
C ILE A 211 11.87 -10.21 -22.69
N LEU A 212 12.79 -9.23 -22.68
CA LEU A 212 13.95 -9.23 -23.59
C LEU A 212 15.16 -10.00 -23.02
N LYS A 213 15.26 -10.14 -21.69
CA LYS A 213 16.40 -10.77 -21.02
C LYS A 213 16.00 -11.38 -19.68
N VAL A 214 16.50 -12.58 -19.40
CA VAL A 214 16.44 -13.24 -18.08
C VAL A 214 17.86 -13.68 -17.74
N ASN A 215 18.35 -13.32 -16.54
CA ASN A 215 19.76 -13.49 -16.19
C ASN A 215 20.08 -14.67 -15.24
N GLY A 216 19.08 -15.39 -14.71
CA GLY A 216 19.30 -16.52 -13.81
C GLY A 216 19.83 -16.10 -12.45
#